data_AF-A0A812VMY9-F1
#
_entry.id   AF-A0A812VMY9-F1
#
_cell.length_a   1.000
_cell.length_b   1.000
_cell.length_c   1.000
_cell.angle_alpha   90.00
_cell.angle_beta   90.00
_cell.angle_gamma   90.00
#
_symmetry.space_group_name_H-M   'P 1'
#
loop_
_entity.id
_entity.type
_entity.pdbx_description
1 polymer ?
#
loop_
_entity_poly.entity_id
_entity_poly.type
_entity_poly.pdbx_seq_one_letter_code
_entity_poly.pdbx_strand_id
1 'polypeptide(L)'
;MSASENICLPPSGVLKHDPTHLQQCSSWSLAFRQIEEAAATFIENVYVFNATRIEFFSATQLAVEAIQSYVASEEYTNQLQRVGNKVEFVINAVQSRLNSEDLRLARSRLQTEIDRLKLAAGNLRTVLDEKTELIARFLDECNELYVGTGPSGEYLLDICAQGNIECLENEQFGEHVTCCCGYHPATAYGEVISSQLIDGIASFDAPARVGRRLTGEERAAGSFWYRLVTSWNSRTLRPEAKAVFLSQTPCSTCQ
;
A
#
# COMPACT_ATOMS: atom_id res chain seq x y z
N MET A 1 -20.71 -36.42 -8.77
CA MET A 1 -20.33 -35.09 -9.29
C MET A 1 -21.28 -34.78 -10.43
N SER A 2 -21.97 -33.65 -10.37
CA SER A 2 -22.88 -33.24 -11.45
C SER A 2 -22.07 -32.88 -12.70
N ALA A 3 -22.68 -32.92 -13.88
CA ALA A 3 -22.01 -32.51 -15.12
C ALA A 3 -21.42 -31.09 -15.01
N SER A 4 -22.11 -30.22 -14.27
CA SER A 4 -21.71 -28.83 -13.96
C SER A 4 -20.42 -28.73 -13.15
N GLU A 5 -20.20 -29.59 -12.14
CA GLU A 5 -18.95 -29.59 -11.36
C GLU A 5 -17.74 -29.91 -12.23
N ASN A 6 -17.90 -30.81 -13.22
CA ASN A 6 -16.82 -31.22 -14.12
C ASN A 6 -16.37 -30.11 -15.09
N ILE A 7 -17.19 -29.08 -15.29
CA ILE A 7 -16.87 -27.90 -16.10
C ILE A 7 -16.00 -26.91 -15.31
N CYS A 8 -16.27 -26.77 -14.00
CA CYS A 8 -15.57 -25.81 -13.17
C CYS A 8 -14.30 -26.38 -12.51
N LEU A 9 -14.31 -27.66 -12.13
CA LEU A 9 -13.24 -28.27 -11.33
C LEU A 9 -12.33 -29.20 -12.16
N PRO A 10 -11.03 -29.33 -11.80
CA PRO A 10 -10.15 -30.33 -12.40
C PRO A 10 -10.66 -31.76 -12.15
N PRO A 11 -10.33 -32.73 -13.03
CA PRO A 11 -9.30 -32.66 -14.07
C PRO A 11 -9.76 -32.09 -15.43
N SER A 12 -11.07 -31.97 -15.67
CA SER A 12 -11.64 -31.52 -16.96
C SER A 12 -12.04 -30.05 -17.00
N GLY A 13 -12.12 -29.40 -15.84
CA GLY A 13 -12.60 -28.03 -15.73
C GLY A 13 -11.62 -26.96 -16.20
N VAL A 14 -12.16 -25.78 -16.48
CA VAL A 14 -11.40 -24.63 -16.99
C VAL A 14 -10.62 -23.91 -15.87
N LEU A 15 -11.09 -24.00 -14.62
CA LEU A 15 -10.48 -23.33 -13.48
C LEU A 15 -9.54 -24.26 -12.72
N LYS A 16 -8.43 -23.70 -12.22
CA LYS A 16 -7.55 -24.44 -11.30
C LYS A 16 -8.12 -24.49 -9.90
N HIS A 17 -7.92 -25.60 -9.22
CA HIS A 17 -8.28 -25.76 -7.82
C HIS A 17 -7.07 -26.23 -7.02
N ASP A 18 -6.26 -25.27 -6.57
CA ASP A 18 -5.14 -25.49 -5.66
C ASP A 18 -5.17 -24.44 -4.54
N PRO A 19 -5.82 -24.75 -3.40
CA PRO A 19 -5.92 -23.81 -2.28
C PRO A 19 -4.54 -23.52 -1.65
N THR A 20 -3.59 -24.45 -1.76
CA THR A 20 -2.24 -24.26 -1.21
C THR A 20 -1.48 -23.24 -2.03
N HIS A 21 -1.54 -23.37 -3.36
CA HIS A 21 -0.90 -22.41 -4.25
C HIS A 21 -1.56 -21.02 -4.20
N LEU A 22 -2.89 -20.95 -4.09
CA LEU A 22 -3.58 -19.68 -3.83
C LEU A 22 -3.11 -18.98 -2.55
N GLN A 23 -2.87 -19.74 -1.49
CA GLN A 23 -2.32 -19.20 -0.25
C GLN A 23 -0.87 -18.70 -0.43
N GLN A 24 -0.07 -19.39 -1.25
CA GLN A 24 1.27 -18.92 -1.63
C GLN A 24 1.20 -17.60 -2.40
N CYS A 25 0.30 -17.50 -3.38
CA CYS A 25 0.05 -16.27 -4.13
C CYS A 25 -0.34 -15.10 -3.21
N SER A 26 -1.17 -15.35 -2.20
CA SER A 26 -1.49 -14.37 -1.16
C SER A 26 -0.25 -13.90 -0.39
N SER A 27 0.61 -14.84 0.00
CA SER A 27 1.83 -14.49 0.73
C SER A 27 2.81 -13.67 -0.13
N TRP A 28 2.87 -13.95 -1.43
CA TRP A 28 3.74 -13.25 -2.37
C TRP A 28 3.20 -11.87 -2.76
N SER A 29 1.87 -11.70 -2.86
CA SER A 29 1.27 -10.38 -3.15
C SER A 29 1.60 -9.33 -2.07
N LEU A 30 1.73 -9.77 -0.81
CA LEU A 30 2.11 -8.90 0.31
C LEU A 30 3.54 -8.36 0.22
N ALA A 31 4.40 -8.95 -0.62
CA ALA A 31 5.75 -8.48 -0.83
C ALA A 31 5.77 -7.03 -1.35
N PHE A 32 4.81 -6.67 -2.21
CA PHE A 32 4.67 -5.31 -2.72
C PHE A 32 4.37 -4.30 -1.60
N ARG A 33 3.40 -4.62 -0.74
CA ARG A 33 3.06 -3.77 0.42
C ARG A 33 4.23 -3.59 1.38
N GLN A 34 5.02 -4.64 1.61
CA GLN A 34 6.21 -4.55 2.46
C GLN A 34 7.26 -3.60 1.87
N ILE A 35 7.42 -3.59 0.54
CA ILE A 35 8.27 -2.61 -0.15
C ILE A 35 7.71 -1.19 0.04
N GLU A 36 6.40 -1.00 -0.14
CA GLU A 36 5.76 0.32 0.05
C GLU A 36 5.95 0.85 1.47
N GLU A 37 5.76 0.01 2.48
CA GLU A 37 5.96 0.36 3.90
C GLU A 37 7.42 0.75 4.18
N ALA A 38 8.38 -0.02 3.67
CA ALA A 38 9.81 0.31 3.80
C ALA A 38 10.19 1.60 3.06
N ALA A 39 9.63 1.81 1.86
CA ALA A 39 9.86 3.01 1.06
C ALA A 39 9.28 4.26 1.73
N ALA A 40 8.06 4.17 2.28
CA ALA A 40 7.44 5.24 3.05
C ALA A 40 8.30 5.63 4.27
N THR A 41 8.79 4.63 5.01
CA THR A 41 9.71 4.85 6.15
C THR A 41 10.99 5.57 5.71
N PHE A 42 11.59 5.16 4.59
CA PHE A 42 12.78 5.83 4.07
C PHE A 42 12.50 7.29 3.68
N ILE A 43 11.38 7.54 2.98
CA ILE A 43 10.97 8.89 2.57
C ILE A 43 10.75 9.79 3.79
N GLU A 44 10.07 9.29 4.83
CA GLU A 44 9.89 10.01 6.09
C GLU A 44 11.24 10.43 6.70
N ASN A 45 12.20 9.52 6.77
CA ASN A 45 13.54 9.81 7.29
C ASN A 45 14.29 10.83 6.43
N VAL A 46 14.09 10.85 5.10
CA VAL A 46 14.63 11.89 4.21
C VAL A 46 14.05 13.27 4.56
N TYR A 47 12.75 13.36 4.83
CA TYR A 47 12.12 14.62 5.24
C TYR A 47 12.68 15.13 6.57
N VAL A 48 12.79 14.26 7.58
CA VAL A 48 13.34 14.61 8.90
C VAL A 48 14.81 15.06 8.76
N PHE A 49 15.63 14.29 8.04
CA PHE A 49 17.03 14.65 7.78
C PHE A 49 17.17 16.03 7.12
N ASN A 50 16.34 16.32 6.11
CA ASN A 50 16.38 17.62 5.43
C ASN A 50 16.00 18.77 6.37
N ALA A 51 15.01 18.58 7.24
CA ALA A 51 14.65 19.57 8.24
C ALA A 51 15.81 19.83 9.24
N THR A 52 16.42 18.77 9.78
CA THR A 52 17.55 18.87 10.71
C THR A 52 18.81 19.45 10.04
N ARG A 53 19.02 19.17 8.75
CA ARG A 53 20.07 19.79 7.95
C ARG A 53 19.89 21.31 7.91
N ILE A 54 18.67 21.80 7.66
CA ILE A 54 18.37 23.24 7.66
C ILE A 54 18.65 23.85 9.04
N GLU A 55 18.20 23.19 10.12
CA GLU A 55 18.49 23.61 11.51
C GLU A 55 20.00 23.77 11.76
N PHE A 56 20.80 22.79 11.35
CA PHE A 56 22.26 22.85 11.48
C PHE A 56 22.88 24.00 10.68
N PHE A 57 22.41 24.26 9.45
CA PHE A 57 22.89 25.39 8.66
C PHE A 57 22.56 26.73 9.32
N SER A 58 21.35 26.89 9.84
CA SER A 58 20.94 28.09 10.58
C SER A 58 21.79 28.30 11.84
N ALA A 59 22.01 27.24 12.64
CA ALA A 59 22.86 27.32 13.83
C ALA A 59 24.32 27.70 13.48
N THR A 60 24.83 27.18 12.35
CA THR A 60 26.16 27.53 11.84
C THR A 60 26.24 28.98 11.41
N GLN A 61 25.22 29.51 10.73
CA GLN A 61 25.15 30.93 10.36
C GLN A 61 25.17 31.84 11.58
N LEU A 62 24.33 31.55 12.58
CA LEU A 62 24.31 32.32 13.83
C LEU A 62 25.66 32.28 14.57
N ALA A 63 26.35 31.13 14.58
CA ALA A 63 27.68 31.03 15.17
C ALA A 63 28.71 31.88 14.41
N VAL A 64 28.65 31.92 13.07
CA VAL A 64 29.51 32.77 12.24
C VAL A 64 29.23 34.24 12.47
N GLU A 65 27.97 34.65 12.53
CA GLU A 65 27.57 36.02 12.86
C GLU A 65 28.08 36.43 14.24
N ALA A 66 27.95 35.56 15.26
CA ALA A 66 28.47 35.81 16.60
C ALA A 66 30.01 35.98 16.63
N ILE A 67 30.73 35.23 15.78
CA ILE A 67 32.18 35.40 15.60
C ILE A 67 32.47 36.76 14.95
N GLN A 68 31.79 37.10 13.86
CA GLN A 68 31.98 38.36 13.15
C GLN A 68 31.70 39.57 14.05
N SER A 69 30.58 39.58 14.77
CA SER A 69 30.21 40.64 15.70
C SER A 69 31.23 40.79 16.83
N TYR A 70 31.75 39.69 17.36
CA TYR A 70 32.78 39.76 18.40
C TYR A 70 34.11 40.26 17.86
N VAL A 71 34.58 39.76 16.71
CA VAL A 71 35.85 40.20 16.11
C VAL A 71 35.80 41.68 15.71
N ALA A 72 34.62 42.20 15.34
CA ALA A 72 34.40 43.61 15.06
C ALA A 72 34.31 44.50 16.33
N SER A 73 34.23 43.90 17.52
CA SER A 73 34.04 44.66 18.76
C SER A 73 35.31 45.34 19.26
N GLU A 74 35.15 46.45 19.97
CA GLU A 74 36.25 47.09 20.70
C GLU A 74 36.84 46.18 21.79
N GLU A 75 36.00 45.37 22.43
CA GLU A 75 36.44 44.40 23.45
C GLU A 75 37.48 43.45 22.89
N TYR A 76 37.21 42.84 21.74
CA TYR A 76 38.13 41.94 21.07
C TYR A 76 39.44 42.64 20.70
N THR A 77 39.36 43.85 20.15
CA THR A 77 40.54 44.66 19.77
C THR A 77 41.42 44.94 21.00
N ASN A 78 40.81 45.33 22.11
CA ASN A 78 41.50 45.61 23.37
C ASN A 78 42.16 44.36 23.97
N GLN A 79 41.47 43.21 23.94
CA GLN A 79 42.04 41.95 24.43
C GLN A 79 43.20 41.48 23.55
N LEU A 80 43.06 41.56 22.22
CA LEU A 80 44.08 41.16 21.25
C LEU A 80 45.38 41.98 21.36
N GLN A 81 45.30 43.26 21.71
CA GLN A 81 46.48 44.12 21.93
C GLN A 81 47.28 43.73 23.17
N ARG A 82 46.63 43.14 24.19
CA ARG A 82 47.24 42.80 25.49
C ARG A 82 47.89 41.44 25.52
N VAL A 83 47.44 40.50 24.69
CA VAL A 83 47.95 39.13 24.67
C VAL A 83 49.28 39.02 23.93
N GLY A 84 50.21 38.23 24.50
CA GLY A 84 51.50 37.95 23.84
C GLY A 84 51.33 37.07 22.61
N ASN A 85 50.51 36.02 22.70
CA ASN A 85 50.22 35.10 21.59
C ASN A 85 48.88 35.44 20.93
N LYS A 86 48.93 36.32 19.93
CA LYS A 86 47.75 36.77 19.18
C LYS A 86 47.08 35.65 18.41
N VAL A 87 47.86 34.74 17.83
CA VAL A 87 47.33 33.62 17.00
C VAL A 87 46.46 32.69 17.86
N GLU A 88 46.98 32.28 19.01
CA GLU A 88 46.25 31.42 19.94
C GLU A 88 44.99 32.10 20.49
N PHE A 89 45.05 33.40 20.77
CA PHE A 89 43.88 34.17 21.18
C PHE A 89 42.77 34.16 20.12
N VAL A 90 43.11 34.37 18.83
CA VAL A 90 42.12 34.29 17.74
C VAL A 90 41.54 32.88 17.62
N ILE A 91 42.38 31.84 17.68
CA ILE A 91 41.94 30.44 17.63
C ILE A 91 40.93 30.17 18.75
N ASN A 92 41.24 30.56 19.99
CA ASN A 92 40.38 30.34 21.15
C ASN A 92 39.06 31.14 21.04
N ALA A 93 39.12 32.38 20.55
CA ALA A 93 37.95 33.22 20.32
C ALA A 93 36.97 32.61 19.30
N VAL A 94 37.49 32.01 18.23
CA VAL A 94 36.70 31.31 17.22
C VAL A 94 36.19 29.98 17.76
N GLN A 95 37.05 29.15 18.37
CA GLN A 95 36.69 27.83 18.87
C GLN A 95 35.60 27.89 19.94
N SER A 96 35.68 28.82 20.89
CA SER A 96 34.65 28.98 21.94
C SER A 96 33.25 29.22 21.36
N ARG A 97 33.15 29.94 20.23
CA ARG A 97 31.87 30.23 19.56
C ARG A 97 31.43 29.11 18.63
N LEU A 98 32.36 28.45 17.95
CA LEU A 98 32.07 27.23 17.17
C LEU A 98 31.70 26.03 18.05
N ASN A 99 32.02 26.09 19.34
CA ASN A 99 31.62 25.12 20.36
C ASN A 99 30.46 25.63 21.21
N SER A 100 29.66 26.59 20.70
CA SER A 100 28.43 26.99 21.37
C SER A 100 27.51 25.78 21.59
N GLU A 101 26.75 25.82 22.68
CA GLU A 101 25.84 24.73 23.03
C GLU A 101 24.84 24.44 21.91
N ASP A 102 24.28 25.49 21.30
CA ASP A 102 23.33 25.39 20.19
C ASP A 102 23.92 24.67 18.97
N LEU A 103 25.13 25.04 18.55
CA LEU A 103 25.77 24.42 17.39
C LEU A 103 26.16 22.96 17.69
N ARG A 104 26.58 22.67 18.93
CA ARG A 104 26.88 21.29 19.37
C ARG A 104 25.61 20.43 19.37
N LEU A 105 24.49 20.96 19.86
CA LEU A 105 23.21 20.28 19.86
C LEU A 105 22.71 20.03 18.44
N ALA A 106 22.74 21.06 17.57
CA ALA A 106 22.34 20.93 16.17
C ALA A 106 23.20 19.90 15.42
N ARG A 107 24.52 19.89 15.66
CA ARG A 107 25.42 18.86 15.09
C ARG A 107 25.08 17.46 15.57
N SER A 108 24.82 17.29 16.87
CA SER A 108 24.45 15.99 17.45
C SER A 108 23.13 15.47 16.89
N ARG A 109 22.13 16.36 16.72
CA ARG A 109 20.85 16.02 16.10
C ARG A 109 21.05 15.61 14.64
N LEU A 110 21.78 16.40 13.87
CA LEU A 110 22.08 16.07 12.47
C LEU A 110 22.76 14.71 12.33
N GLN A 111 23.74 14.41 13.19
CA GLN A 111 24.41 13.11 13.19
C GLN A 111 23.44 11.96 13.49
N THR A 112 22.55 12.14 14.47
CA THR A 112 21.51 11.15 14.80
C THR A 112 20.59 10.87 13.61
N GLU A 113 20.13 11.92 12.92
CA GLU A 113 19.25 11.76 11.76
C GLU A 113 19.98 11.20 10.52
N ILE A 114 21.28 11.46 10.36
CA ILE A 114 22.12 10.79 9.34
C ILE A 114 22.14 9.29 9.59
N ASP A 115 22.34 8.85 10.83
CA ASP A 115 22.45 7.43 11.15
C ASP A 115 21.09 6.73 11.04
N ARG A 116 19.99 7.42 11.40
CA ARG A 116 18.62 6.95 11.14
C ARG A 116 18.33 6.81 9.65
N LEU A 117 18.70 7.80 8.84
CA LEU A 117 18.52 7.75 7.39
C LEU A 117 19.31 6.58 6.76
N LYS A 118 20.55 6.34 7.20
CA LYS A 118 21.35 5.19 6.75
C LYS A 118 20.69 3.86 7.12
N LEU A 119 20.17 3.74 8.34
CA LEU A 119 19.46 2.54 8.77
C LEU A 119 18.21 2.29 7.92
N ALA A 120 17.40 3.33 7.68
CA ALA A 120 16.22 3.23 6.83
C ALA A 120 16.57 2.86 5.37
N ALA A 121 17.64 3.44 4.82
CA ALA A 121 18.13 3.11 3.49
C ALA A 121 18.60 1.65 3.40
N GLY A 122 19.34 1.18 4.41
CA GLY A 122 19.78 -0.21 4.51
C GLY A 122 18.60 -1.18 4.59
N ASN A 123 17.60 -0.86 5.42
CA ASN A 123 16.38 -1.66 5.54
C ASN A 123 15.59 -1.72 4.21
N LEU A 124 15.38 -0.57 3.56
CA LEU A 124 14.71 -0.53 2.25
C LEU A 124 15.43 -1.39 1.22
N ARG A 125 16.77 -1.32 1.16
CA ARG A 125 17.56 -2.15 0.26
C ARG A 125 17.36 -3.64 0.54
N THR A 126 17.47 -4.07 1.80
CA THR A 126 17.23 -5.47 2.19
C THR A 126 15.84 -5.93 1.79
N VAL A 127 14.81 -5.13 2.05
CA VAL A 127 13.43 -5.46 1.66
C VAL A 127 13.30 -5.55 0.14
N LEU A 128 13.88 -4.64 -0.63
CA LEU A 128 13.85 -4.72 -2.09
C LEU A 128 14.51 -6.00 -2.61
N ASP A 129 15.70 -6.32 -2.11
CA ASP A 129 16.47 -7.51 -2.48
C ASP A 129 15.68 -8.80 -2.17
N GLU A 130 15.06 -8.89 -0.99
CA GLU A 130 14.28 -10.07 -0.57
C GLU A 130 12.92 -10.18 -1.28
N LYS A 131 12.24 -9.07 -1.53
CA LYS A 131 10.82 -9.06 -1.94
C LYS A 131 10.62 -8.99 -3.45
N THR A 132 11.61 -8.53 -4.20
CA THR A 132 11.51 -8.45 -5.67
C THR A 132 11.39 -9.84 -6.30
N GLU A 133 12.10 -10.85 -5.76
CA GLU A 133 11.94 -12.24 -6.22
C GLU A 133 10.54 -12.78 -5.96
N LEU A 134 9.92 -12.42 -4.84
CA LEU A 134 8.54 -12.85 -4.52
C LEU A 134 7.53 -12.20 -5.45
N ILE A 135 7.73 -10.93 -5.82
CA ILE A 135 6.89 -10.24 -6.80
C ILE A 135 7.02 -10.91 -8.17
N ALA A 136 8.24 -11.24 -8.60
CA ALA A 136 8.46 -11.95 -9.85
C ALA A 136 7.72 -13.30 -9.86
N ARG A 137 7.85 -14.11 -8.80
CA ARG A 137 7.12 -15.37 -8.67
C ARG A 137 5.60 -15.18 -8.67
N PHE A 138 5.10 -14.14 -8.01
CA PHE A 138 3.68 -13.83 -8.05
C PHE A 138 3.20 -13.56 -9.48
N LEU A 139 3.94 -12.74 -10.24
CA LEU A 139 3.57 -12.40 -11.61
C LEU A 139 3.67 -13.62 -12.55
N ASP A 140 4.63 -14.51 -12.32
CA ASP A 140 4.87 -15.68 -13.18
C ASP A 140 3.94 -16.86 -12.84
N GLU A 141 3.71 -17.14 -11.56
CA GLU A 141 3.01 -18.33 -11.09
C GLU A 141 1.53 -18.08 -10.73
N CYS A 142 1.14 -16.83 -10.41
CA CYS A 142 -0.22 -16.50 -9.97
C CYS A 142 -1.08 -15.81 -11.04
N ASN A 143 -0.70 -15.93 -12.31
CA ASN A 143 -1.38 -15.33 -13.46
C ASN A 143 -2.42 -16.27 -14.10
N GLU A 144 -3.11 -17.06 -13.28
CA GLU A 144 -4.08 -18.05 -13.74
C GLU A 144 -5.42 -17.85 -13.03
N LEU A 145 -6.48 -18.42 -13.63
CA LEU A 145 -7.82 -18.43 -13.06
C LEU A 145 -8.01 -19.63 -12.14
N TYR A 146 -8.32 -19.34 -10.89
CA TYR A 146 -8.63 -20.32 -9.86
C TYR A 146 -10.13 -20.35 -9.57
N VAL A 147 -10.58 -21.40 -8.91
CA VAL A 147 -11.93 -21.49 -8.36
C VAL A 147 -12.05 -20.52 -7.18
N GLY A 148 -12.89 -19.51 -7.34
CA GLY A 148 -13.26 -18.60 -6.27
C GLY A 148 -14.37 -19.19 -5.40
N THR A 149 -14.15 -19.28 -4.10
CA THR A 149 -15.14 -19.77 -3.13
C THR A 149 -15.66 -18.64 -2.26
N GLY A 150 -16.97 -18.60 -2.06
CA GLY A 150 -17.61 -17.73 -1.07
C GLY A 150 -17.56 -18.29 0.35
N PRO A 151 -18.15 -17.59 1.34
CA PRO A 151 -18.09 -17.94 2.76
C PRO A 151 -18.64 -19.33 3.10
N SER A 152 -19.56 -19.86 2.30
CA SER A 152 -20.16 -21.18 2.50
C SER A 152 -19.52 -22.26 1.61
N GLY A 153 -18.40 -21.95 0.96
CA GLY A 153 -17.75 -22.84 0.00
C GLY A 153 -18.49 -22.93 -1.33
N GLU A 154 -19.37 -21.96 -1.63
CA GLU A 154 -20.05 -21.87 -2.90
C GLU A 154 -19.10 -21.32 -3.98
N TYR A 155 -19.06 -22.00 -5.13
CA TYR A 155 -18.23 -21.62 -6.29
C TYR A 155 -18.98 -21.81 -7.61
N LEU A 156 -20.22 -22.29 -7.52
CA LEU A 156 -21.07 -22.66 -8.65
C LEU A 156 -22.39 -21.91 -8.50
N LEU A 157 -22.77 -21.18 -9.54
CA LEU A 157 -24.10 -20.61 -9.67
C LEU A 157 -24.84 -21.39 -10.74
N ASP A 158 -25.81 -22.21 -10.34
CA ASP A 158 -26.66 -22.94 -11.28
C ASP A 158 -28.01 -22.24 -11.42
N ILE A 159 -28.28 -21.72 -12.62
CA ILE A 159 -29.48 -20.96 -12.95
C ILE A 159 -30.40 -21.84 -13.78
N CYS A 160 -31.58 -22.04 -13.23
CA CYS A 160 -32.66 -22.79 -13.85
C CYS A 160 -33.54 -21.89 -14.72
N ALA A 161 -33.93 -22.35 -15.92
CA ALA A 161 -34.84 -21.62 -16.80
C ALA A 161 -36.19 -21.36 -16.11
N GLN A 162 -36.59 -20.08 -16.00
CA GLN A 162 -37.77 -19.68 -15.22
C GLN A 162 -39.13 -20.01 -15.87
N GLY A 163 -39.12 -20.58 -17.08
CA GLY A 163 -40.33 -20.87 -17.85
C GLY A 163 -40.95 -22.25 -17.61
N ASN A 164 -40.25 -23.15 -16.91
CA ASN A 164 -40.70 -24.54 -16.77
C ASN A 164 -40.30 -25.13 -15.40
N ILE A 165 -41.26 -25.74 -14.70
CA ILE A 165 -41.02 -26.41 -13.40
C ILE A 165 -40.16 -27.68 -13.56
N GLU A 166 -40.10 -28.24 -14.76
CA GLU A 166 -39.32 -29.44 -15.07
C GLU A 166 -37.84 -29.25 -14.78
N CYS A 167 -37.33 -28.02 -14.78
CA CYS A 167 -35.94 -27.74 -14.47
C CYS A 167 -35.59 -27.92 -12.96
N LEU A 168 -36.58 -27.99 -12.06
CA LEU A 168 -36.36 -28.39 -10.66
C LEU A 168 -36.68 -29.88 -10.42
N GLU A 169 -37.64 -30.42 -11.17
CA GLU A 169 -38.21 -31.74 -10.91
C GLU A 169 -37.63 -32.85 -11.81
N ASN A 170 -36.98 -32.49 -12.91
CA ASN A 170 -36.54 -33.41 -13.94
C ASN A 170 -35.14 -33.08 -14.47
N GLU A 171 -34.14 -33.75 -13.91
CA GLU A 171 -32.72 -33.61 -14.28
C GLU A 171 -32.42 -33.96 -15.75
N GLN A 172 -33.33 -34.66 -16.45
CA GLN A 172 -33.10 -35.09 -17.84
C GLN A 172 -33.54 -34.07 -18.89
N PHE A 173 -34.49 -33.18 -18.57
CA PHE A 173 -35.07 -32.22 -19.51
C PHE A 173 -35.00 -30.77 -19.03
N GLY A 174 -34.52 -30.53 -17.82
CA GLY A 174 -34.24 -29.19 -17.32
C GLY A 174 -33.13 -28.51 -18.12
N GLU A 175 -33.39 -27.28 -18.59
CA GLU A 175 -32.35 -26.41 -19.14
C GLU A 175 -31.71 -25.61 -18.01
N HIS A 176 -30.42 -25.87 -17.76
CA HIS A 176 -29.61 -25.21 -16.75
C HIS A 176 -28.50 -24.38 -17.40
N VAL A 177 -28.27 -23.18 -16.87
CA VAL A 177 -27.07 -22.39 -17.15
C VAL A 177 -26.23 -22.40 -15.88
N THR A 178 -25.07 -23.04 -15.97
CA THR A 178 -24.11 -23.10 -14.87
C THR A 178 -23.03 -22.03 -15.09
N CYS A 179 -22.79 -21.18 -14.10
CA CYS A 179 -21.69 -20.22 -14.07
C CYS A 179 -20.67 -20.61 -12.99
N CYS A 180 -19.39 -20.64 -13.36
CA CYS A 180 -18.29 -20.89 -12.44
C CYS A 180 -17.75 -19.58 -11.88
N CYS A 181 -17.51 -19.54 -10.59
CA CYS A 181 -16.84 -18.44 -9.94
C CYS A 181 -15.33 -18.50 -10.18
N GLY A 182 -14.82 -17.71 -11.12
CA GLY A 182 -13.38 -17.56 -11.37
C GLY A 182 -12.76 -16.47 -10.49
N TYR A 183 -11.60 -16.75 -9.91
CA TYR A 183 -10.79 -15.81 -9.16
C TYR A 183 -9.40 -15.69 -9.79
N HIS A 184 -8.93 -14.47 -10.03
CA HIS A 184 -7.61 -14.20 -10.56
C HIS A 184 -6.75 -13.51 -9.47
N PRO A 185 -5.69 -14.14 -8.93
CA PRO A 185 -4.92 -13.60 -7.80
C PRO A 185 -4.39 -12.17 -8.01
N ALA A 186 -4.07 -11.79 -9.25
CA ALA A 186 -3.64 -10.43 -9.57
C ALA A 186 -4.67 -9.33 -9.23
N THR A 187 -5.95 -9.65 -9.03
CA THR A 187 -6.96 -8.66 -8.59
C THR A 187 -6.77 -8.20 -7.16
N ALA A 188 -6.03 -8.96 -6.34
CA ALA A 188 -5.71 -8.64 -4.96
C ALA A 188 -4.22 -8.31 -4.76
N TYR A 189 -3.57 -7.81 -5.82
CA TYR A 189 -2.17 -7.39 -5.75
C TYR A 189 -1.98 -6.26 -4.73
N GLY A 190 -1.06 -6.45 -3.77
CA GLY A 190 -0.86 -5.52 -2.65
C GLY A 190 -1.87 -5.64 -1.50
N GLU A 191 -2.89 -6.49 -1.64
CA GLU A 191 -3.90 -6.75 -0.61
C GLU A 191 -3.72 -8.13 0.02
N VAL A 192 -4.30 -8.32 1.22
CA VAL A 192 -4.36 -9.62 1.88
C VAL A 192 -5.44 -10.44 1.19
N ILE A 193 -5.07 -11.49 0.45
CA ILE A 193 -6.05 -12.39 -0.14
C ILE A 193 -6.68 -13.20 1.00
N SER A 194 -7.97 -13.02 1.19
CA SER A 194 -8.78 -13.75 2.17
C SER A 194 -9.10 -15.16 1.64
N SER A 195 -9.39 -16.11 2.53
CA SER A 195 -9.87 -17.45 2.11
C SER A 195 -11.24 -17.40 1.44
N GLN A 196 -11.98 -16.31 1.64
CA GLN A 196 -13.21 -15.97 0.94
C GLN A 196 -12.83 -15.06 -0.23
N LEU A 197 -12.82 -15.64 -1.42
CA LEU A 197 -12.35 -14.95 -2.63
C LEU A 197 -13.46 -14.10 -3.26
N ILE A 198 -14.70 -14.35 -2.86
CA ILE A 198 -15.90 -13.72 -3.39
C ILE A 198 -16.87 -13.51 -2.22
N ASP A 199 -17.46 -12.33 -2.15
CA ASP A 199 -18.42 -11.97 -1.10
C ASP A 199 -19.75 -12.76 -1.18
N GLY A 200 -19.96 -13.48 -2.28
CA GLY A 200 -21.13 -14.33 -2.50
C GLY A 200 -22.45 -13.54 -2.44
N ILE A 201 -23.50 -14.17 -1.90
CA ILE A 201 -24.82 -13.53 -1.76
C ILE A 201 -24.84 -12.38 -0.73
N ALA A 202 -23.82 -12.30 0.13
CA ALA A 202 -23.73 -11.25 1.15
C ALA A 202 -23.40 -9.88 0.56
N SER A 203 -22.93 -9.79 -0.69
CA SER A 203 -22.67 -8.53 -1.38
C SER A 203 -23.93 -7.82 -1.88
N PHE A 204 -25.10 -8.47 -1.81
CA PHE A 204 -26.36 -7.89 -2.28
C PHE A 204 -27.07 -7.20 -1.12
N ASP A 205 -27.03 -5.85 -1.11
CA ASP A 205 -27.72 -4.96 -0.14
C ASP A 205 -29.26 -5.01 -0.17
N ALA A 206 -29.84 -5.91 -0.96
CA ALA A 206 -31.29 -6.13 -0.95
C ALA A 206 -31.67 -6.90 0.32
N PRO A 207 -32.81 -6.60 0.98
CA PRO A 207 -33.31 -7.42 2.07
C PRO A 207 -33.51 -8.84 1.55
N ALA A 208 -32.55 -9.71 1.85
CA ALA A 208 -32.50 -11.08 1.40
C ALA A 208 -33.71 -11.82 1.99
N ARG A 209 -34.82 -11.81 1.25
CA ARG A 209 -35.77 -12.90 1.33
C ARG A 209 -34.98 -14.12 0.87
N VAL A 210 -34.56 -14.94 1.83
CA VAL A 210 -34.02 -16.28 1.61
C VAL A 210 -35.14 -17.13 1.00
N GLY A 211 -35.31 -16.95 -0.31
CA GLY A 211 -36.24 -17.67 -1.15
C GLY A 211 -35.64 -17.64 -2.54
N ARG A 212 -35.21 -18.82 -3.02
CA ARG A 212 -34.60 -19.06 -4.35
C ARG A 212 -35.59 -18.81 -5.49
N ARG A 213 -36.16 -17.61 -5.60
CA ARG A 213 -36.95 -17.17 -6.75
C ARG A 213 -36.68 -15.69 -6.98
N LEU A 214 -36.07 -15.37 -8.12
CA LEU A 214 -36.15 -14.04 -8.71
C LEU A 214 -37.62 -13.85 -9.16
N THR A 215 -38.49 -13.46 -8.24
CA THR A 215 -39.77 -12.86 -8.63
C THR A 215 -39.46 -11.43 -9.04
N GLY A 216 -39.53 -11.16 -10.34
CA GLY A 216 -39.31 -9.84 -10.89
C GLY A 216 -40.26 -8.82 -10.26
N GLU A 217 -39.70 -7.91 -9.48
CA GLU A 217 -40.32 -6.62 -9.20
C GLU A 217 -39.22 -5.59 -8.97
N GLU A 218 -38.83 -4.92 -10.07
CA GLU A 218 -38.07 -3.67 -10.02
C GLU A 218 -38.89 -2.62 -9.27
N ARG A 219 -38.40 -2.19 -8.11
CA ARG A 219 -38.63 -0.83 -7.63
C ARG A 219 -37.33 -0.23 -7.12
N ALA A 220 -36.95 0.85 -7.80
CA ALA A 220 -35.83 1.72 -7.48
C ALA A 220 -35.84 2.17 -6.02
N ALA A 221 -34.69 2.07 -5.36
CA ALA A 221 -34.38 2.81 -4.15
C ALA A 221 -32.96 3.37 -4.29
N GLY A 222 -32.87 4.70 -4.35
CA GLY A 222 -31.63 5.43 -4.59
C GLY A 222 -30.64 5.34 -3.43
N SER A 223 -29.36 5.26 -3.77
CA SER A 223 -28.26 5.29 -2.82
C SER A 223 -27.71 6.72 -2.64
N PHE A 224 -28.13 7.34 -1.55
CA PHE A 224 -27.67 8.60 -0.98
C PHE A 224 -26.34 8.39 -0.22
N TRP A 225 -25.22 8.13 -0.91
CA TRP A 225 -23.88 8.06 -0.27
C TRP A 225 -22.71 8.64 -1.07
N TYR A 226 -22.95 9.42 -2.13
CA TYR A 226 -21.92 10.26 -2.75
C TYR A 226 -21.87 11.65 -2.07
N ARG A 227 -21.34 11.73 -0.85
CA ARG A 227 -20.93 13.01 -0.22
C ARG A 227 -20.17 12.75 1.09
N LEU A 228 -18.88 12.41 1.01
CA LEU A 228 -17.86 12.73 2.06
C LEU A 228 -16.42 12.32 1.67
N VAL A 229 -16.00 12.47 0.41
CA VAL A 229 -14.56 12.41 0.02
C VAL A 229 -14.21 13.49 -1.01
N THR A 230 -14.65 14.73 -0.78
CA THR A 230 -14.23 15.90 -1.61
C THR A 230 -13.76 17.09 -0.79
N SER A 231 -13.42 16.89 0.49
CA SER A 231 -12.87 17.93 1.34
C SER A 231 -11.55 17.47 1.95
N TRP A 232 -10.50 17.35 1.13
CA TRP A 232 -9.07 17.47 1.53
C TRP A 232 -8.08 17.20 0.37
N ASN A 233 -8.37 17.66 -0.86
CA ASN A 233 -7.37 17.55 -1.92
C ASN A 233 -7.46 18.70 -2.92
N SER A 234 -6.87 19.84 -2.56
CA SER A 234 -6.66 20.94 -3.49
C SER A 234 -5.50 21.82 -3.04
N ARG A 235 -4.28 21.31 -3.23
CA ARG A 235 -3.14 22.09 -3.75
C ARG A 235 -1.96 21.15 -4.02
N THR A 236 -1.46 21.25 -5.25
CA THR A 236 -0.18 20.76 -5.77
C THR A 236 0.04 19.25 -5.88
N LEU A 237 -0.28 18.67 -7.05
CA LEU A 237 0.65 18.01 -7.99
C LEU A 237 -0.13 17.36 -9.17
N ARG A 238 0.60 17.03 -10.25
CA ARG A 238 0.19 16.95 -11.67
C ARG A 238 -0.85 15.86 -12.05
N PRO A 239 -1.59 16.03 -13.17
CA PRO A 239 -2.66 15.15 -13.60
C PRO A 239 -2.17 14.12 -14.64
N GLU A 240 -1.33 13.15 -14.27
CA GLU A 240 -1.04 12.00 -15.15
C GLU A 240 -0.90 10.72 -14.31
N ALA A 241 -2.01 10.30 -13.73
CA ALA A 241 -2.25 8.90 -13.37
C ALA A 241 -3.77 8.71 -13.40
N LYS A 242 -4.27 8.35 -14.58
CA LYS A 242 -5.67 7.91 -14.72
C LYS A 242 -5.82 6.67 -13.86
N ALA A 243 -6.67 6.77 -12.85
CA ALA A 243 -7.13 5.62 -12.09
C ALA A 243 -7.86 4.66 -13.03
N VAL A 244 -7.27 3.51 -13.27
CA VAL A 244 -8.00 2.31 -13.68
C VAL A 244 -8.57 1.73 -12.40
N PHE A 245 -9.74 2.24 -11.99
CA PHE A 245 -10.56 1.53 -11.01
C PHE A 245 -11.20 0.37 -11.76
N LEU A 246 -10.67 -0.84 -11.53
CA LEU A 246 -11.40 -2.06 -11.82
C LEU A 246 -12.56 -2.11 -10.83
N SER A 247 -13.77 -1.86 -11.32
CA SER A 247 -14.97 -2.28 -10.63
C SER A 247 -14.87 -3.79 -10.42
N GLN A 248 -14.91 -4.25 -9.16
CA GLN A 248 -15.23 -5.63 -8.85
C GLN A 248 -16.62 -5.91 -9.43
N THR A 249 -16.67 -6.43 -10.65
CA THR A 249 -17.91 -6.99 -11.18
C THR A 249 -18.12 -8.32 -10.47
N PRO A 250 -19.20 -8.50 -9.69
CA PRO A 250 -19.55 -9.82 -9.17
C PRO A 250 -19.71 -10.76 -10.37
N CYS A 251 -19.10 -11.95 -10.28
CA CYS A 251 -19.08 -13.03 -11.27
C CYS A 251 -20.13 -12.90 -12.37
N SER A 252 -19.80 -12.22 -13.48
CA SER A 252 -20.75 -11.95 -14.57
C SER A 252 -20.40 -12.63 -15.89
N THR A 253 -19.31 -13.39 -15.94
CA THR A 253 -18.96 -14.17 -17.14
C THR A 253 -19.50 -15.59 -17.01
N CYS A 254 -20.76 -15.76 -17.41
CA CYS A 254 -21.31 -17.05 -17.78
C CYS A 254 -20.96 -17.29 -19.27
N GLN A 255 -20.26 -18.39 -19.57
CA GLN A 255 -20.07 -18.86 -20.95
C GLN A 255 -21.13 -19.89 -21.30
#